data_AF-X1I3B2-F1
#
_entry.id   AF-X1I3B2-F1
#
_cell.length_a   1.000
_cell.length_b   1.000
_cell.length_c   1.000
_cell.angle_alpha   90.00
_cell.angle_beta   90.00
_cell.angle_gamma   90.00
#
_symmetry.space_group_name_H-M   'P 1'
#
loop_
_entity.id
_entity.type
_entity.pdbx_description
1 polymer ?
#
loop_
_entity_poly.entity_id
_entity_poly.type
_entity_poly.pdbx_seq_one_letter_code
_entity_poly.pdbx_strand_id
1 'polypeptide(L)'
;TRTKAPTTHRVYDIKVVEGEPYYITKGDANNTPDQKEVYEREIIGKVLFDVPYLGYAVDFAKKPLGFALIILVPAGIIILDEMRKIVREIKRKRQKKESETEITNIKNE
;
A
#
# COMPACT_ATOMS: atom_id res chain seq x y z
N THR A 1 -26.59 24.35 6.09
CA THR A 1 -25.20 24.68 6.47
C THR A 1 -24.27 23.59 5.95
N ARG A 2 -23.56 23.84 4.83
CA ARG A 2 -22.72 22.85 4.10
C ARG A 2 -21.30 22.70 4.69
N THR A 3 -21.14 22.88 6.00
CA THR A 3 -19.81 22.97 6.67
C THR A 3 -19.48 21.79 7.58
N LYS A 4 -20.38 20.81 7.75
CA LYS A 4 -20.11 19.64 8.62
C LYS A 4 -19.79 18.41 7.77
N ALA A 5 -18.68 17.74 8.08
CA ALA A 5 -18.36 16.45 7.48
C ALA A 5 -19.51 15.46 7.76
N PRO A 6 -19.96 14.69 6.75
CA PRO A 6 -21.03 13.72 6.94
C PRO A 6 -20.56 12.61 7.88
N THR A 7 -21.43 12.22 8.81
CA THR A 7 -21.19 11.06 9.68
C THR A 7 -21.53 9.79 8.91
N THR A 8 -20.64 8.79 8.96
CA THR A 8 -20.82 7.50 8.27
C THR A 8 -21.08 6.40 9.29
N HIS A 9 -22.13 5.62 9.08
CA HIS A 9 -22.50 4.45 9.90
C HIS A 9 -22.88 3.29 8.99
N ARG A 10 -22.87 2.06 9.53
CA ARG A 10 -23.27 0.86 8.81
C ARG A 10 -24.78 0.67 8.92
N VAL A 11 -25.41 0.22 7.84
CA VAL A 11 -26.81 -0.21 7.89
C VAL A 11 -26.88 -1.47 8.75
N TYR A 12 -27.62 -1.38 9.84
CA TYR A 12 -27.88 -2.49 10.76
C TYR A 12 -29.12 -3.27 10.33
N ASP A 13 -30.19 -2.56 9.96
CA ASP A 13 -31.46 -3.16 9.56
C ASP A 13 -32.21 -2.26 8.56
N ILE A 14 -33.12 -2.85 7.78
CA ILE A 14 -33.98 -2.17 6.80
C ILE A 14 -35.43 -2.56 7.07
N LYS A 15 -36.27 -1.56 7.33
CA LYS A 15 -37.72 -1.73 7.54
C LYS A 15 -38.49 -1.08 6.41
N VAL A 16 -39.64 -1.65 6.06
CA VAL A 16 -40.55 -1.05 5.08
C VAL A 16 -41.83 -0.64 5.80
N VAL A 17 -42.13 0.66 5.79
CA VAL A 17 -43.35 1.22 6.40
C VAL A 17 -44.09 1.99 5.30
N GLU A 18 -45.36 1.66 5.09
CA GLU A 18 -46.21 2.28 4.04
C GLU A 18 -45.62 2.22 2.62
N GLY A 19 -44.77 1.21 2.35
CA GLY A 19 -44.12 1.01 1.04
C GLY A 19 -42.79 1.74 0.87
N GLU A 20 -42.36 2.53 1.85
CA GLU A 20 -41.10 3.28 1.82
C GLU A 20 -40.02 2.56 2.68
N PRO A 21 -38.76 2.47 2.22
CA PRO A 21 -37.67 1.88 2.99
C PRO A 21 -37.09 2.85 4.03
N TYR A 22 -36.92 2.34 5.25
CA TYR A 22 -36.32 3.01 6.40
C TYR A 22 -35.08 2.25 6.84
N TYR A 23 -33.99 2.97 7.03
CA TYR A 23 -32.70 2.39 7.40
C TYR A 23 -32.40 2.67 8.87
N ILE A 24 -32.08 1.62 9.61
CA ILE A 24 -31.55 1.72 10.97
C ILE A 24 -30.04 1.61 10.84
N THR A 25 -29.33 2.65 11.27
CA THR A 25 -27.87 2.69 11.23
C THR A 25 -27.27 2.34 12.58
N LYS A 26 -26.02 1.88 12.55
CA LYS A 26 -25.22 1.64 13.75
C LYS A 26 -23.76 1.97 13.47
N GLY A 27 -23.14 2.75 14.35
CA GLY A 27 -21.70 2.98 14.30
C GLY A 27 -20.91 1.70 14.56
N ASP A 28 -19.81 1.50 13.85
CA ASP A 28 -18.99 0.27 13.94
C ASP A 28 -18.41 0.03 15.35
N ALA A 29 -18.27 1.09 16.16
CA ALA A 29 -17.79 1.01 17.55
C ALA A 29 -18.91 1.02 18.61
N ASN A 30 -20.18 1.12 18.21
CA ASN A 30 -21.32 1.20 19.14
C ASN A 30 -21.88 -0.21 19.41
N ASN A 31 -22.38 -0.43 20.63
CA ASN A 31 -23.06 -1.69 20.97
C ASN A 31 -24.55 -1.69 20.59
N THR A 32 -25.17 -0.51 20.54
CA THR A 32 -26.60 -0.34 20.24
C THR A 32 -26.80 0.35 18.88
N PRO A 33 -27.91 0.09 18.17
CA PRO A 33 -28.31 0.87 17.00
C PRO A 33 -28.57 2.33 17.33
N ASP A 34 -28.49 3.19 16.32
CA ASP A 34 -28.85 4.59 16.46
C ASP A 34 -30.36 4.73 16.59
N GLN A 35 -30.82 5.69 17.42
CA GLN A 35 -32.25 5.95 17.61
C GLN A 35 -32.88 6.68 16.42
N LYS A 36 -32.07 7.34 15.60
CA LYS A 36 -32.54 8.07 14.42
C LYS A 36 -32.76 7.08 13.27
N GLU A 37 -33.98 7.02 12.78
CA GLU A 37 -34.29 6.36 11.51
C GLU A 37 -33.86 7.25 10.33
N VAL A 38 -33.22 6.64 9.34
CA VAL A 38 -32.69 7.34 8.16
C VAL A 38 -33.51 6.97 6.94
N TYR A 39 -34.05 7.96 6.25
CA TYR A 39 -34.78 7.75 4.99
C TYR A 39 -33.81 7.57 3.82
N GLU A 40 -34.22 6.87 2.76
CA GLU A 40 -33.39 6.70 1.55
C GLU A 40 -32.89 8.04 0.98
N ARG A 41 -33.76 9.05 0.95
CA ARG A 41 -33.45 10.42 0.50
C ARG A 41 -32.38 11.14 1.33
N GLU A 42 -32.09 10.68 2.55
CA GLU A 42 -31.04 11.23 3.41
C GLU A 42 -29.67 10.56 3.16
N ILE A 43 -29.63 9.46 2.40
CA ILE A 43 -28.39 8.74 2.08
C ILE A 43 -27.66 9.46 0.94
N ILE A 44 -26.52 10.06 1.26
CA ILE A 44 -25.71 10.83 0.30
C ILE A 44 -24.78 9.92 -0.52
N GLY A 45 -24.48 8.71 -0.04
CA GLY A 45 -23.62 7.76 -0.74
C GLY A 45 -23.52 6.40 -0.04
N LYS A 46 -22.91 5.43 -0.74
CA LYS A 46 -22.66 4.07 -0.25
C LYS A 46 -21.18 3.69 -0.44
N VAL A 47 -20.68 2.81 0.41
CA VAL A 47 -19.34 2.22 0.24
C VAL A 47 -19.35 1.33 -1.01
N LEU A 48 -18.37 1.52 -1.89
CA LEU A 48 -18.24 0.73 -3.13
C LEU A 48 -17.17 -0.36 -3.03
N PHE A 49 -16.14 -0.13 -2.20
CA PHE A 49 -15.00 -1.02 -2.06
C PHE A 49 -14.32 -0.80 -0.71
N ASP A 50 -13.91 -1.89 -0.07
CA ASP A 50 -13.09 -1.90 1.13
C ASP A 50 -11.89 -2.84 0.96
N VAL A 51 -10.75 -2.48 1.56
CA VAL A 51 -9.55 -3.34 1.59
C VAL A 51 -9.43 -3.91 2.99
N PRO A 52 -9.93 -5.13 3.23
CA PRO A 52 -9.83 -5.74 4.55
C PRO A 52 -8.36 -5.88 4.94
N TYR A 53 -8.08 -5.73 6.24
CA TYR A 53 -6.76 -5.85 6.85
C TYR A 53 -5.70 -4.79 6.47
N LEU A 54 -5.98 -3.85 5.56
CA LEU A 54 -5.03 -2.79 5.20
C LEU A 54 -4.58 -1.96 6.41
N GLY A 55 -5.49 -1.76 7.38
CA GLY A 55 -5.17 -1.11 8.65
C GLY A 55 -4.02 -1.76 9.42
N TYR A 56 -3.90 -3.09 9.37
CA TYR A 56 -2.78 -3.80 10.02
C TYR A 56 -1.45 -3.55 9.30
N ALA A 57 -1.44 -3.46 7.97
CA ALA A 57 -0.23 -3.14 7.22
C ALA A 57 0.25 -1.72 7.55
N VAL A 58 -0.69 -0.75 7.63
CA VAL A 58 -0.40 0.62 8.03
C VAL A 58 0.09 0.69 9.48
N ASP A 59 -0.54 -0.06 10.40
CA ASP A 59 -0.10 -0.13 11.80
C ASP A 59 1.31 -0.72 11.91
N PHE A 60 1.60 -1.79 11.16
CA PHE A 60 2.93 -2.37 11.10
C PHE A 60 3.97 -1.39 10.57
N ALA A 61 3.66 -0.66 9.50
CA ALA A 61 4.55 0.35 8.91
C ALA A 61 4.89 1.49 9.88
N LYS A 62 4.01 1.80 10.84
CA LYS A 62 4.26 2.81 11.88
C LYS A 62 5.20 2.34 12.99
N LYS A 63 5.39 1.02 13.17
CA LYS A 63 6.29 0.47 14.19
C LYS A 63 7.74 0.70 13.75
N PRO A 64 8.69 0.97 14.68
CA PRO A 64 10.09 1.24 14.33
C PRO A 64 10.71 0.16 13.44
N LEU A 65 10.44 -1.12 13.74
CA LEU A 65 10.92 -2.24 12.95
C LEU A 65 10.29 -2.30 11.55
N GLY A 66 8.97 -2.10 11.44
CA GLY A 66 8.27 -2.12 10.16
C GLY A 66 8.71 -0.97 9.26
N PHE A 67 8.85 0.23 9.83
CA PHE A 67 9.40 1.39 9.14
C PHE A 67 10.83 1.15 8.65
N ALA A 68 11.70 0.60 9.51
CA ALA A 68 13.07 0.27 9.14
C ALA A 68 13.11 -0.75 8.00
N LEU A 69 12.28 -1.79 8.02
CA LEU A 69 12.22 -2.77 6.92
C LEU A 69 11.77 -2.13 5.60
N ILE A 70 10.76 -1.26 5.62
CA ILE A 70 10.27 -0.56 4.42
C ILE A 70 11.37 0.27 3.76
N ILE A 71 12.33 0.79 4.53
CA ILE A 71 13.46 1.56 4.00
C ILE A 71 14.65 0.66 3.64
N LEU A 72 15.06 -0.22 4.56
CA LEU A 72 16.28 -1.00 4.43
C LEU A 72 16.17 -2.09 3.35
N VAL A 73 15.00 -2.68 3.15
CA VAL A 73 14.80 -3.70 2.11
C VAL A 73 15.03 -3.12 0.71
N PRO A 74 14.33 -2.06 0.26
CA PRO A 74 14.58 -1.49 -1.06
C PRO A 74 15.99 -0.89 -1.17
N ALA A 75 16.51 -0.24 -0.12
CA ALA A 75 17.88 0.26 -0.12
C ALA A 75 18.90 -0.89 -0.31
N GLY A 76 18.72 -2.00 0.40
CA GLY A 76 19.56 -3.20 0.28
C GLY A 76 19.49 -3.82 -1.11
N ILE A 77 18.31 -3.88 -1.72
CA ILE A 77 18.15 -4.37 -3.11
C ILE A 77 18.97 -3.52 -4.08
N ILE A 78 18.89 -2.18 -3.96
CA ILE A 78 19.65 -1.26 -4.81
C ILE A 78 21.16 -1.46 -4.61
N ILE A 79 21.61 -1.52 -3.36
CA ILE A 79 23.04 -1.72 -3.03
C ILE A 79 23.55 -3.03 -3.64
N LEU A 80 22.80 -4.13 -3.50
CA LEU A 80 23.18 -5.42 -4.06
C LEU A 80 23.25 -5.40 -5.59
N ASP A 81 22.33 -4.69 -6.25
CA ASP A 81 22.34 -4.54 -7.70
C ASP A 81 23.57 -3.74 -8.17
N GLU A 82 23.87 -2.63 -7.50
CA GLU A 82 25.06 -1.82 -7.82
C GLU A 82 26.36 -2.58 -7.56
N MET A 83 26.47 -3.32 -6.45
CA MET A 83 27.64 -4.18 -6.19
C MET A 83 27.86 -5.21 -7.30
N ARG A 84 26.78 -5.85 -7.78
CA ARG A 84 26.87 -6.82 -8.90
C ARG A 84 27.34 -6.16 -10.19
N LYS A 85 26.85 -4.95 -10.50
CA LYS A 85 27.29 -4.17 -11.67
C LYS A 85 28.78 -3.84 -11.58
N ILE A 86 29.24 -3.35 -10.43
CA ILE A 86 30.65 -3.00 -10.21
C ILE A 86 31.55 -4.23 -10.40
N VAL A 87 31.24 -5.37 -9.78
CA VAL A 87 32.03 -6.61 -9.92
C VAL A 87 32.07 -7.08 -11.38
N ARG A 88 30.95 -7.01 -12.08
CA ARG A 88 30.88 -7.38 -13.51
C ARG A 88 31.76 -6.47 -14.36
N GLU A 89 31.76 -5.18 -14.09
CA GLU A 89 32.55 -4.20 -14.83
C GLU A 89 34.05 -4.36 -14.58
N ILE A 90 34.45 -4.62 -13.33
CA ILE A 90 35.85 -4.93 -12.99
C ILE A 90 36.32 -6.19 -13.73
N LYS A 91 35.49 -7.25 -13.75
CA LYS A 91 35.83 -8.49 -14.46
C LYS A 91 35.99 -8.27 -15.98
N ARG A 92 35.11 -7.48 -16.59
CA ARG A 92 35.20 -7.10 -18.01
C ARG A 92 36.48 -6.33 -18.32
N LYS A 93 36.84 -5.34 -17.50
CA LYS A 93 38.08 -4.56 -17.67
C LYS A 93 39.33 -5.43 -17.56
N ARG A 94 39.36 -6.40 -16.63
CA ARG A 94 40.47 -7.36 -16.51
C ARG A 94 40.62 -8.22 -17.76
N GLN A 95 39.53 -8.84 -18.23
CA GLN A 95 39.54 -9.66 -19.44
C GLN A 95 39.99 -8.87 -20.67
N LYS A 96 39.53 -7.62 -20.82
CA LYS A 96 39.96 -6.75 -21.91
C LYS A 96 41.46 -6.47 -21.85
N LYS A 97 41.99 -6.15 -20.67
CA LYS A 97 43.43 -5.86 -20.49
C LYS A 97 44.31 -7.10 -20.74
N GLU A 98 43.87 -8.27 -20.30
CA GLU A 98 44.55 -9.55 -20.59
C GLU A 98 44.60 -9.81 -22.10
N SER A 99 43.47 -9.66 -22.81
CA SER A 99 43.42 -9.83 -24.27
C SER A 99 44.27 -8.80 -25.03
N GLU A 100 44.32 -7.54 -24.59
CA GLU A 100 45.17 -6.51 -25.21
C GLU A 100 46.67 -6.79 -25.01
N THR A 101 47.04 -7.32 -23.84
CA THR A 101 48.43 -7.68 -23.52
C THR A 101 48.88 -8.89 -24.35
N GLU A 102 48.01 -9.90 -24.50
CA GLU A 102 48.27 -11.09 -25.31
C GLU A 102 48.44 -10.76 -26.80
N ILE A 103 47.55 -9.91 -27.36
CA ILE A 103 47.67 -9.43 -28.75
C ILE A 103 48.97 -8.63 -28.98
N THR A 104 49.40 -7.86 -27.99
CA THR A 104 50.64 -7.06 -28.09
C THR A 104 51.88 -7.95 -28.12
N ASN A 105 51.91 -8.99 -27.28
CA ASN A 105 53.04 -9.94 -27.27
C ASN A 105 53.17 -10.69 -28.59
N ILE A 106 52.06 -11.16 -29.18
CA ILE A 106 52.07 -11.88 -30.47
C ILE A 106 52.59 -11.01 -31.62
N LYS A 107 52.38 -9.69 -31.60
CA LYS A 107 52.86 -8.78 -32.66
C LYS A 107 54.35 -8.46 -32.57
N ASN A 108 54.98 -8.70 -31.42
CA ASN A 108 56.37 -8.37 -31.16
C ASN A 108 57.32 -9.57 -31.37
N GLU A 109 56.78 -10.76 -31.61
CA GLU A 109 57.49 -11.96 -32.10
C GLU A 109 57.42 -12.05 -33.63
#